data_AF-A0A127I3C9-F1
#
_entry.id   AF-A0A127I3C9-F1
#
_cell.length_a   1.000
_cell.length_b   1.000
_cell.length_c   1.000
_cell.angle_alpha   90.00
_cell.angle_beta   90.00
_cell.angle_gamma   90.00
#
_symmetry.space_group_name_H-M   'P 1'
#
loop_
_entity.id
_entity.type
_entity.pdbx_description
1 polymer ?
#
loop_
_entity_poly.entity_id
_entity_poly.type
_entity_poly.pdbx_seq_one_letter_code
_entity_poly.pdbx_strand_id
1 'polypeptide(L)'
;MHPLTFALVTGLVVTQFSVDARAGDALTAGTYIITPAAPVWLLEQPYADSPMLTARTFGGSAYGDYHVKASLEISCSPQSPNASLALQITPTALGFDVAPFEGPDASTDGPLRITTATRTAIDHPVNGIWTYGGAFQIGTVFALSAAVPHDELAYWANDASRGQTLKLSVAPAKEGGKPLTATFLLPANNNGLKTVIQPCLGNASF
;
A
#
# COMPACT_ATOMS: atom_id res chain seq x y z
N MET A 1 -52.13 0.98 -60.55
CA MET A 1 -52.49 0.56 -59.18
C MET A 1 -51.25 0.76 -58.31
N HIS A 2 -51.41 1.49 -57.21
CA HIS A 2 -50.40 2.19 -56.41
C HIS A 2 -49.14 1.40 -56.01
N PRO A 3 -47.92 1.93 -56.21
CA PRO A 3 -46.78 1.58 -55.39
C PRO A 3 -46.74 2.42 -54.11
N LEU A 4 -46.72 1.74 -52.97
CA LEU A 4 -46.62 2.29 -51.62
C LEU A 4 -45.27 2.99 -51.40
N THR A 5 -45.32 4.27 -51.03
CA THR A 5 -44.16 5.03 -50.55
C THR A 5 -43.93 4.70 -49.08
N PHE A 6 -42.92 3.86 -48.78
CA PHE A 6 -42.45 3.65 -47.41
C PHE A 6 -41.55 4.83 -46.99
N ALA A 7 -42.04 5.68 -46.09
CA ALA A 7 -41.23 6.68 -45.42
C ALA A 7 -40.44 5.99 -44.29
N LEU A 8 -39.12 5.87 -44.43
CA LEU A 8 -38.23 5.38 -43.39
C LEU A 8 -37.88 6.56 -42.46
N VAL A 9 -38.47 6.58 -41.25
CA VAL A 9 -38.08 7.52 -40.19
C VAL A 9 -36.89 6.91 -39.44
N THR A 10 -35.67 7.29 -39.82
CA THR A 10 -34.48 7.02 -39.01
C THR A 10 -34.44 8.01 -37.85
N GLY A 11 -34.93 7.58 -36.69
CA GLY A 11 -34.76 8.29 -35.43
C GLY A 11 -33.29 8.29 -35.01
N LEU A 12 -32.67 9.47 -35.01
CA LEU A 12 -31.34 9.69 -34.45
C LEU A 12 -31.47 9.69 -32.91
N VAL A 13 -31.22 8.55 -32.27
CA VAL A 13 -31.03 8.52 -30.81
C VAL A 13 -29.60 8.99 -30.56
N VAL A 14 -29.45 10.29 -30.31
CA VAL A 14 -28.22 10.85 -29.75
C VAL A 14 -28.21 10.49 -28.26
N THR A 15 -27.57 9.38 -27.89
CA THR A 15 -27.19 9.14 -26.51
C THR A 15 -26.10 10.15 -26.15
N GLN A 16 -26.51 11.24 -25.50
CA GLN A 16 -25.58 12.15 -24.83
C GLN A 16 -24.97 11.41 -23.64
N PHE A 17 -23.87 10.70 -23.89
CA PHE A 17 -22.95 10.31 -22.82
C PHE A 17 -22.22 11.58 -22.38
N SER A 18 -22.76 12.25 -21.36
CA SER A 18 -22.04 13.29 -20.63
C SER A 18 -20.93 12.62 -19.83
N VAL A 19 -19.80 12.33 -20.48
CA VAL A 19 -18.54 12.03 -19.79
C VAL A 19 -17.97 13.37 -19.38
N ASP A 20 -18.35 13.85 -18.21
CA ASP A 20 -17.62 14.89 -17.50
C ASP A 20 -16.35 14.26 -16.88
N ALA A 21 -15.42 13.84 -17.74
CA ALA A 21 -14.04 13.68 -17.33
C ALA A 21 -13.46 15.08 -17.20
N ARG A 22 -13.59 15.68 -16.01
CA ARG A 22 -12.76 16.83 -15.65
C ARG A 22 -11.32 16.35 -15.62
N ALA A 23 -10.59 16.63 -16.70
CA ALA A 23 -9.15 16.66 -16.73
C ALA A 23 -8.69 17.76 -15.75
N GLY A 24 -8.60 17.37 -14.48
CA GLY A 24 -8.03 18.17 -13.41
C GLY A 24 -6.54 17.86 -13.29
N ASP A 25 -5.75 18.84 -13.68
CA ASP A 25 -4.30 18.97 -13.53
C ASP A 25 -3.42 18.19 -14.51
N ALA A 26 -2.69 18.97 -15.31
CA ALA A 26 -1.52 18.54 -16.04
C ALA A 26 -0.63 17.70 -15.11
N LEU A 27 -0.30 16.49 -15.54
CA LEU A 27 0.67 15.60 -14.90
C LEU A 27 2.03 16.32 -14.86
N THR A 28 2.27 17.11 -13.82
CA THR A 28 3.62 17.50 -13.43
C THR A 28 4.35 16.22 -13.04
N ALA A 29 5.64 16.12 -13.37
CA ALA A 29 6.45 14.95 -13.06
C ALA A 29 6.54 14.77 -11.53
N GLY A 30 5.63 13.96 -10.98
CA GLY A 30 5.50 13.71 -9.56
C GLY A 30 4.95 12.30 -9.33
N THR A 31 5.31 11.71 -8.19
CA THR A 31 4.79 10.41 -7.78
C THR A 31 3.37 10.59 -7.26
N TYR A 32 2.40 9.90 -7.86
CA TYR A 32 0.98 10.01 -7.51
C TYR A 32 0.45 8.68 -6.99
N ILE A 33 -0.34 8.71 -5.92
CA ILE A 33 -1.06 7.53 -5.41
C ILE A 33 -2.50 7.56 -5.89
N ILE A 34 -2.90 6.54 -6.63
CA ILE A 34 -4.27 6.31 -7.09
C ILE A 34 -5.07 5.72 -5.92
N THR A 35 -6.04 6.47 -5.42
CA THR A 35 -6.87 6.05 -4.27
C THR A 35 -8.34 5.89 -4.67
N PRO A 36 -8.86 4.65 -4.67
CA PRO A 36 -10.30 4.40 -4.75
C PRO A 36 -11.10 5.07 -3.62
N ALA A 37 -12.41 5.23 -3.83
CA ALA A 37 -13.31 5.90 -2.89
C ALA A 37 -13.45 5.19 -1.53
N ALA A 38 -13.06 3.91 -1.46
CA ALA A 38 -12.99 3.14 -0.23
C ALA A 38 -11.59 2.51 -0.08
N PRO A 39 -11.11 2.25 1.16
CA PRO A 39 -9.90 1.48 1.38
C PRO A 39 -10.01 0.12 0.69
N VAL A 40 -9.04 -0.20 -0.16
CA VAL A 40 -8.95 -1.49 -0.84
C VAL A 40 -7.65 -2.19 -0.48
N TRP A 41 -7.73 -3.52 -0.51
CA TRP A 41 -6.58 -4.40 -0.45
C TRP A 41 -6.48 -5.11 -1.78
N LEU A 42 -5.35 -4.91 -2.46
CA LEU A 42 -5.03 -5.58 -3.70
C LEU A 42 -4.16 -6.79 -3.40
N LEU A 43 -4.54 -7.95 -3.93
CA LEU A 43 -3.74 -9.16 -3.89
C LEU A 43 -3.02 -9.32 -5.22
N GLU A 44 -1.71 -9.52 -5.16
CA GLU A 44 -0.85 -9.61 -6.34
C GLU A 44 0.08 -10.81 -6.24
N GLN A 45 0.44 -11.36 -7.39
CA GLN A 45 1.59 -12.24 -7.56
C GLN A 45 2.57 -11.49 -8.46
N PRO A 46 3.51 -10.72 -7.89
CA PRO A 46 4.26 -9.71 -8.65
C PRO A 46 5.22 -10.30 -9.69
N TYR A 47 5.59 -11.58 -9.55
CA TYR A 47 6.45 -12.29 -10.49
C TYR A 47 5.78 -13.58 -10.94
N ALA A 48 5.66 -13.76 -12.26
CA ALA A 48 4.99 -14.92 -12.86
C ALA A 48 5.60 -16.26 -12.41
N ASP A 49 6.92 -16.30 -12.24
CA ASP A 49 7.66 -17.51 -11.87
C ASP A 49 7.93 -17.64 -10.36
N SER A 50 7.35 -16.76 -9.53
CA SER A 50 7.54 -16.79 -8.08
C SER A 50 6.24 -17.16 -7.36
N PRO A 51 6.28 -18.04 -6.35
CA PRO A 51 5.14 -18.31 -5.49
C PRO A 51 4.91 -17.20 -4.45
N MET A 52 5.67 -16.09 -4.51
CA MET A 52 5.48 -14.96 -3.61
C MET A 52 4.15 -14.27 -3.87
N LEU A 53 3.38 -14.09 -2.80
CA LEU A 53 2.16 -13.30 -2.82
C LEU A 53 2.39 -11.98 -2.11
N THR A 54 1.73 -10.94 -2.59
CA THR A 54 1.72 -9.62 -1.94
C THR A 54 0.30 -9.13 -1.73
N ALA A 55 0.11 -8.44 -0.61
CA ALA A 55 -1.10 -7.72 -0.26
C ALA A 55 -0.73 -6.25 -0.15
N ARG A 56 -1.38 -5.41 -0.94
CA ARG A 56 -1.09 -3.99 -1.02
C ARG A 56 -2.29 -3.14 -0.63
N THR A 57 -2.06 -2.04 0.07
CA THR A 57 -3.07 -1.02 0.35
C THR A 57 -2.44 0.38 0.34
N PHE A 58 -3.26 1.40 0.56
CA PHE A 58 -2.82 2.78 0.70
C PHE A 58 -3.38 3.40 1.98
N GLY A 59 -2.68 4.41 2.47
CA GLY A 59 -2.97 5.09 3.73
C GLY A 59 -2.44 6.52 3.70
N GLY A 60 -2.43 7.15 4.87
CA GLY A 60 -1.80 8.45 5.06
C GLY A 60 -0.43 8.30 5.70
N SER A 61 0.51 9.16 5.33
CA SER A 61 1.78 9.36 6.02
C SER A 61 1.98 10.80 6.43
N ALA A 62 2.70 11.02 7.53
CA ALA A 62 2.99 12.33 8.07
C ALA A 62 4.44 12.42 8.52
N TYR A 63 5.07 13.56 8.23
CA TYR A 63 6.37 13.96 8.77
C TYR A 63 6.24 15.40 9.29
N GLY A 64 6.10 15.53 10.61
CA GLY A 64 5.68 16.79 11.20
C GLY A 64 4.30 17.21 10.72
N ASP A 65 4.21 18.41 10.15
CA ASP A 65 2.94 19.00 9.71
C ASP A 65 2.65 18.70 8.22
N TYR A 66 3.55 17.97 7.56
CA TYR A 66 3.40 17.54 6.18
C TYR A 66 2.70 16.20 6.12
N HIS A 67 1.64 16.12 5.32
CA HIS A 67 0.82 14.92 5.15
C HIS A 67 0.71 14.57 3.67
N VAL A 68 1.02 13.32 3.32
CA VAL A 68 0.83 12.79 1.97
C VAL A 68 0.25 11.38 2.04
N LYS A 69 -0.10 10.79 0.90
CA LYS A 69 -0.48 9.38 0.84
C LYS A 69 0.76 8.49 0.88
N ALA A 70 0.61 7.30 1.45
CA ALA A 70 1.61 6.24 1.42
C ALA A 70 0.96 4.92 0.98
N SER A 71 1.78 3.97 0.53
CA SER A 71 1.34 2.59 0.32
C SER A 71 2.01 1.65 1.30
N LEU A 72 1.28 0.59 1.61
CA LEU A 72 1.77 -0.54 2.39
C LEU A 72 1.74 -1.75 1.48
N GLU A 73 2.85 -2.48 1.42
CA GLU A 73 2.92 -3.82 0.87
C GLU A 73 3.27 -4.79 1.99
N ILE A 74 2.59 -5.93 2.03
CA ILE A 74 2.94 -7.08 2.86
C ILE A 74 3.20 -8.23 1.88
N SER A 75 4.37 -8.84 1.98
CA SER A 75 4.79 -9.91 1.09
C SER A 75 5.19 -11.15 1.87
N CYS A 76 4.83 -12.30 1.32
CA CYS A 76 5.19 -13.59 1.88
C CYS A 76 5.52 -14.55 0.75
N SER A 77 6.60 -15.32 0.92
CA SER A 77 7.01 -16.37 -0.01
C SER A 77 7.05 -17.69 0.75
N PRO A 78 6.50 -18.79 0.24
CA PRO A 78 6.65 -20.12 0.85
C PRO A 78 8.12 -20.56 1.05
N GLN A 79 9.06 -19.94 0.34
CA GLN A 79 10.49 -20.22 0.44
C GLN A 79 11.19 -19.40 1.53
N SER A 80 10.52 -18.40 2.10
CA SER A 80 11.01 -17.56 3.20
C SER A 80 10.09 -17.70 4.41
N PRO A 81 10.61 -18.13 5.58
CA PRO A 81 9.77 -18.28 6.77
C PRO A 81 9.26 -16.94 7.33
N ASN A 82 9.85 -15.81 6.90
CA ASN A 82 9.50 -14.48 7.40
C ASN A 82 8.73 -13.71 6.32
N ALA A 83 7.56 -13.17 6.69
CA ALA A 83 6.92 -12.14 5.88
C ALA A 83 7.66 -10.81 6.05
N SER A 84 7.59 -9.97 5.03
CA SER A 84 8.10 -8.61 5.07
C SER A 84 6.96 -7.62 4.83
N LEU A 85 7.11 -6.44 5.40
CA LEU A 85 6.31 -5.27 5.06
C LEU A 85 7.21 -4.25 4.39
N ALA A 86 6.64 -3.45 3.49
CA ALA A 86 7.28 -2.28 2.91
C ALA A 86 6.33 -1.07 3.02
N LEU A 87 6.79 -0.04 3.73
CA LEU A 87 6.18 1.30 3.73
C LEU A 87 6.74 2.08 2.54
N GLN A 88 5.89 2.38 1.58
CA GLN A 88 6.26 3.09 0.35
C GLN A 88 5.79 4.54 0.40
N ILE A 89 6.73 5.48 0.31
CA ILE A 89 6.50 6.92 0.43
C ILE A 89 7.10 7.70 -0.75
N THR A 90 6.68 8.95 -0.88
CA THR A 90 7.35 9.96 -1.71
C THR A 90 8.09 10.95 -0.79
N PRO A 91 9.38 10.76 -0.51
CA PRO A 91 10.08 11.52 0.52
C PRO A 91 10.12 13.02 0.27
N THR A 92 10.31 13.43 -0.99
CA THR A 92 10.38 14.85 -1.38
C THR A 92 9.09 15.60 -1.04
N ALA A 93 7.93 14.97 -1.21
CA ALA A 93 6.65 15.56 -0.87
C ALA A 93 6.42 15.68 0.65
N LEU A 94 7.15 14.88 1.45
CA LEU A 94 7.15 14.93 2.91
C LEU A 94 8.25 15.81 3.50
N GLY A 95 9.26 16.19 2.71
CA GLY A 95 10.51 16.75 3.23
C GLY A 95 11.29 15.77 4.12
N PHE A 96 11.11 14.46 3.90
CA PHE A 96 11.77 13.42 4.69
C PHE A 96 13.15 13.07 4.10
N ASP A 97 14.18 13.06 4.96
CA ASP A 97 15.54 12.70 4.60
C ASP A 97 15.70 11.17 4.67
N VAL A 98 15.91 10.55 3.51
CA VAL A 98 16.00 9.10 3.38
C VAL A 98 17.42 8.56 3.52
N ALA A 99 18.44 9.43 3.45
CA ALA A 99 19.83 9.00 3.39
C ALA A 99 20.24 8.08 4.56
N PRO A 100 19.81 8.30 5.82
CA PRO A 100 20.12 7.39 6.93
C PRO A 100 19.53 5.99 6.77
N PHE A 101 18.43 5.88 6.02
CA PHE A 101 17.70 4.63 5.86
C PHE A 101 18.05 3.91 4.55
N GLU A 102 18.98 4.43 3.74
CA GLU A 102 19.32 3.84 2.45
C GLU A 102 20.61 3.01 2.52
N GLY A 103 20.55 1.78 2.02
CA GLY A 103 21.74 0.92 1.86
C GLY A 103 22.00 -0.05 3.01
N PRO A 104 23.13 -0.78 2.99
CA PRO A 104 23.39 -1.88 3.93
C PRO A 104 23.50 -1.43 5.39
N ASP A 105 23.94 -0.20 5.63
CA ASP A 105 24.11 0.34 6.98
C ASP A 105 22.81 0.89 7.56
N ALA A 106 21.75 1.05 6.76
CA ALA A 106 20.46 1.64 7.15
C ALA A 106 19.83 1.02 8.41
N SER A 107 20.08 -0.27 8.64
CA SER A 107 19.57 -0.99 9.81
C SER A 107 20.02 -0.40 11.15
N THR A 108 21.03 0.47 11.18
CA THR A 108 21.51 1.15 12.38
C THR A 108 20.77 2.45 12.71
N ASP A 109 20.09 3.07 11.75
CA ASP A 109 19.58 4.45 11.88
C ASP A 109 18.13 4.52 12.41
N GLY A 110 17.75 3.48 13.14
CA GLY A 110 16.60 3.46 14.05
C GLY A 110 15.43 2.63 13.53
N PRO A 111 14.62 2.07 14.45
CA PRO A 111 13.67 1.04 14.07
C PRO A 111 12.42 1.57 13.37
N LEU A 112 11.83 0.74 12.52
CA LEU A 112 10.43 0.83 12.14
C LEU A 112 9.60 0.16 13.24
N ARG A 113 8.76 0.97 13.89
CA ARG A 113 7.82 0.54 14.92
C ARG A 113 6.48 0.19 14.29
N ILE A 114 6.01 -1.03 14.55
CA ILE A 114 4.69 -1.52 14.13
C ILE A 114 3.74 -1.43 15.33
N THR A 115 2.55 -0.87 15.13
CA THR A 115 1.48 -0.85 16.14
C THR A 115 0.16 -1.16 15.49
N THR A 116 -0.52 -2.21 15.96
CA THR A 116 -1.85 -2.58 15.47
C THR A 116 -2.86 -2.54 16.59
N ALA A 117 -3.98 -1.87 16.37
CA ALA A 117 -5.01 -1.65 17.39
C ALA A 117 -4.40 -1.11 18.70
N THR A 118 -4.61 -1.82 19.81
CA THR A 118 -4.06 -1.50 21.14
C THR A 118 -2.93 -2.45 21.56
N ARG A 119 -2.37 -3.22 20.62
CA ARG A 119 -1.27 -4.16 20.91
C ARG A 119 0.02 -3.41 21.21
N THR A 120 0.90 -4.05 21.97
CA THR A 120 2.24 -3.55 22.24
C THR A 120 2.99 -3.30 20.93
N ALA A 121 3.63 -2.14 20.83
CA ALA A 121 4.40 -1.80 19.65
C ALA A 121 5.71 -2.59 19.62
N ILE A 122 6.13 -3.01 18.42
CA ILE A 122 7.35 -3.80 18.22
C ILE A 122 8.29 -3.03 17.29
N ASP A 123 9.56 -2.95 17.69
CA ASP A 123 10.61 -2.26 16.95
C ASP A 123 11.36 -3.25 16.06
N HIS A 124 11.53 -2.88 14.79
CA HIS A 124 12.21 -3.69 13.79
C HIS A 124 13.33 -2.92 13.11
N PRO A 125 14.47 -3.58 12.82
CA PRO A 125 15.44 -3.04 11.87
C PRO A 125 14.73 -2.70 10.57
N VAL A 126 15.05 -1.54 10.02
CA VAL A 126 14.47 -1.05 8.76
C VAL A 126 15.58 -0.83 7.74
N ASN A 127 15.28 -1.13 6.49
CA ASN A 127 16.15 -0.81 5.36
C ASN A 127 15.30 -0.22 4.24
N GLY A 128 15.79 0.85 3.63
CA GLY A 128 15.15 1.59 2.57
C GLY A 128 15.83 1.38 1.22
N ILE A 129 15.01 1.23 0.18
CA ILE A 129 15.47 1.20 -1.21
C ILE A 129 14.55 2.04 -2.10
N TRP A 130 15.10 2.57 -3.19
CA TRP A 130 14.31 3.14 -4.26
C TRP A 130 13.73 2.04 -5.15
N THR A 131 12.44 2.13 -5.43
CA THR A 131 11.71 1.13 -6.24
C THR A 131 10.57 1.78 -7.03
N TYR A 132 9.89 1.01 -7.86
CA TYR A 132 8.66 1.43 -8.52
C TYR A 132 7.45 1.26 -7.60
N GLY A 133 6.54 2.23 -7.62
CA GLY A 133 5.41 2.38 -6.70
C GLY A 133 4.30 1.33 -6.75
N GLY A 134 4.44 0.29 -7.57
CA GLY A 134 3.46 -0.79 -7.72
C GLY A 134 2.10 -0.30 -8.22
N ALA A 135 1.05 -1.07 -7.96
CA ALA A 135 -0.26 -0.82 -8.55
C ALA A 135 -0.96 0.47 -8.10
N PHE A 136 -0.67 0.97 -6.90
CA PHE A 136 -1.30 2.19 -6.39
C PHE A 136 -0.50 3.44 -6.66
N GLN A 137 0.75 3.37 -7.12
CA GLN A 137 1.57 4.57 -7.25
C GLN A 137 2.31 4.61 -8.59
N ILE A 138 2.25 5.77 -9.24
CA ILE A 138 2.97 6.03 -10.48
C ILE A 138 4.33 6.63 -10.15
N GLY A 139 5.39 6.09 -10.71
CA GLY A 139 6.75 6.62 -10.58
C GLY A 139 7.62 5.89 -9.55
N THR A 140 8.72 6.54 -9.20
CA THR A 140 9.74 6.01 -8.27
C THR A 140 9.42 6.45 -6.84
N VAL A 141 9.52 5.51 -5.90
CA VAL A 141 9.18 5.69 -4.49
C VAL A 141 10.29 5.14 -3.62
N PHE A 142 10.33 5.58 -2.36
CA PHE A 142 11.23 5.02 -1.36
C PHE A 142 10.47 4.01 -0.50
N ALA A 143 10.97 2.78 -0.43
CA ALA A 143 10.35 1.66 0.26
C ALA A 143 11.16 1.28 1.51
N LEU A 144 10.63 1.60 2.68
CA LEU A 144 11.17 1.24 3.99
C LEU A 144 10.63 -0.13 4.40
N SER A 145 11.52 -1.13 4.41
CA SER A 145 11.16 -2.53 4.59
C SER A 145 11.59 -3.06 5.96
N ALA A 146 10.74 -3.89 6.56
CA ALA A 146 10.99 -4.57 7.83
C ALA A 146 10.40 -5.98 7.81
N ALA A 147 10.98 -6.90 8.58
CA ALA A 147 10.37 -8.20 8.82
C ALA A 147 9.14 -8.05 9.73
N VAL A 148 8.09 -8.82 9.46
CA VAL A 148 6.90 -8.88 10.33
C VAL A 148 7.03 -10.08 11.27
N PRO A 149 6.92 -9.87 12.59
CA PRO A 149 6.87 -10.97 13.55
C PRO A 149 5.72 -11.94 13.30
N HIS A 150 5.95 -13.22 13.59
CA HIS A 150 4.95 -14.26 13.42
C HIS A 150 3.68 -14.02 14.23
N ASP A 151 3.80 -13.53 15.46
CA ASP A 151 2.67 -13.22 16.34
C ASP A 151 1.81 -12.06 15.82
N GLU A 152 2.45 -11.07 15.20
CA GLU A 152 1.77 -9.95 14.57
C GLU A 152 1.06 -10.37 13.28
N LEU A 153 1.70 -11.20 12.45
CA LEU A 153 1.04 -11.84 11.30
C LEU A 153 -0.16 -12.69 11.72
N ALA A 154 0.00 -13.49 12.79
CA ALA A 154 -1.07 -14.33 13.31
C ALA A 154 -2.26 -13.50 13.80
N TYR A 155 -1.98 -12.32 14.39
CA TYR A 155 -3.03 -11.37 14.74
C TYR A 155 -3.74 -10.81 13.51
N TRP A 156 -3.01 -10.42 12.45
CA TRP A 156 -3.62 -9.95 11.19
C TRP A 156 -4.44 -11.03 10.47
N ALA A 157 -4.09 -12.31 10.68
CA ALA A 157 -4.89 -13.44 10.26
C ALA A 157 -6.14 -13.65 11.13
N ASN A 158 -6.25 -13.05 12.32
CA ASN A 158 -7.43 -13.23 13.18
C ASN A 158 -8.56 -12.26 12.81
N ASP A 159 -9.81 -12.68 13.00
CA ASP A 159 -11.00 -11.85 12.81
C ASP A 159 -11.03 -10.59 13.71
N ALA A 160 -10.34 -10.62 14.86
CA ALA A 160 -10.15 -9.48 15.75
C ALA A 160 -9.38 -8.31 15.11
N SER A 161 -8.62 -8.55 14.04
CA SER A 161 -7.86 -7.51 13.33
C SER A 161 -8.67 -6.76 12.27
N ARG A 162 -9.88 -7.24 11.93
CA ARG A 162 -10.67 -6.68 10.84
C ARG A 162 -10.99 -5.21 11.09
N GLY A 163 -10.63 -4.35 10.13
CA GLY A 163 -10.85 -2.90 10.20
C GLY A 163 -9.99 -2.18 11.24
N GLN A 164 -9.05 -2.86 11.89
CA GLN A 164 -8.16 -2.23 12.88
C GLN A 164 -7.13 -1.32 12.21
N THR A 165 -6.74 -0.29 12.94
CA THR A 165 -5.68 0.61 12.51
C THR A 165 -4.32 -0.07 12.64
N LEU A 166 -3.56 -0.04 11.56
CA LEU A 166 -2.13 -0.37 11.53
C LEU A 166 -1.33 0.93 11.39
N LYS A 167 -0.54 1.25 12.41
CA LYS A 167 0.36 2.41 12.42
C LYS A 167 1.80 1.93 12.29
N LEU A 168 2.52 2.52 11.35
CA LEU A 168 3.96 2.40 11.21
C LEU A 168 4.60 3.72 11.66
N SER A 169 5.68 3.65 12.42
CA SER A 169 6.45 4.82 12.83
C SER A 169 7.92 4.54 12.65
N VAL A 170 8.58 5.31 11.80
CA VAL A 170 10.03 5.22 11.57
C VAL A 170 10.70 6.27 12.44
N ALA A 171 11.81 5.88 13.05
CA ALA A 171 12.63 6.80 13.85
C ALA A 171 12.98 8.07 13.07
N PRO A 172 13.21 9.20 13.76
CA PRO A 172 13.66 10.42 13.09
C PRO A 172 14.96 10.20 12.31
N ALA A 173 15.05 10.77 11.11
CA ALA A 173 16.27 10.74 10.29
C ALA A 173 17.46 11.47 10.94
N LYS A 174 17.18 12.34 11.92
CA LYS A 174 18.18 13.17 12.63
C LYS A 174 17.82 13.20 14.10
N GLU A 175 18.84 13.28 14.95
CA GLU A 175 18.66 13.44 16.39
C GLU A 175 17.77 14.65 16.71
N GLY A 176 16.80 14.45 17.61
CA GLY A 176 15.80 15.48 17.95
C GLY A 176 14.74 15.76 16.88
N GLY A 177 14.76 15.05 15.76
CA GLY A 177 13.77 15.17 14.70
C GLY A 177 12.39 14.57 15.04
N LYS A 178 11.41 14.81 14.17
CA LYS A 178 10.08 14.18 14.27
C LYS A 178 10.13 12.80 13.59
N PRO A 179 9.36 11.79 14.05
CA PRO A 179 9.26 10.51 13.37
C PRO A 179 8.43 10.65 12.08
N LEU A 180 8.75 9.82 11.09
CA LEU A 180 7.82 9.56 9.98
C LEU A 180 6.76 8.58 10.47
N THR A 181 5.49 8.92 10.30
CA THR A 181 4.38 8.03 10.65
C THR A 181 3.55 7.70 9.44
N ALA A 182 3.00 6.49 9.39
CA ALA A 182 2.03 6.08 8.39
C ALA A 182 0.89 5.31 9.05
N THR A 183 -0.31 5.44 8.52
CA THR A 183 -1.53 4.85 9.07
C THR A 183 -2.34 4.21 7.96
N PHE A 184 -2.68 2.94 8.18
CA PHE A 184 -3.44 2.08 7.29
C PHE A 184 -4.59 1.42 8.05
N LEU A 185 -5.57 0.92 7.31
CA LEU A 185 -6.64 0.09 7.85
C LEU A 185 -6.45 -1.34 7.38
N LEU A 186 -6.40 -2.27 8.33
CA LEU A 186 -6.50 -3.69 8.03
C LEU A 186 -7.87 -3.99 7.41
N PRO A 187 -7.96 -4.99 6.52
CA PRO A 187 -9.16 -5.20 5.72
C PRO A 187 -10.35 -5.58 6.60
N ALA A 188 -11.55 -5.08 6.28
CA ALA A 188 -12.79 -5.50 6.94
C ALA A 188 -13.07 -7.00 6.68
N ASN A 189 -12.63 -7.53 5.55
CA ASN A 189 -12.60 -8.96 5.24
C ASN A 189 -11.14 -9.41 5.09
N ASN A 190 -10.63 -10.14 6.07
CA ASN A 190 -9.22 -10.56 6.11
C ASN A 190 -8.91 -11.81 5.28
N ASN A 191 -9.86 -12.40 4.54
CA ASN A 191 -9.60 -13.61 3.74
C ASN A 191 -8.50 -13.42 2.68
N GLY A 192 -8.48 -12.26 2.02
CA GLY A 192 -7.41 -11.92 1.06
C GLY A 192 -6.06 -11.84 1.75
N LEU A 193 -5.95 -11.04 2.82
CA LEU A 193 -4.71 -10.90 3.58
C LEU A 193 -4.23 -12.25 4.15
N LYS A 194 -5.14 -13.07 4.71
CA LYS A 194 -4.88 -14.45 5.16
C LYS A 194 -4.22 -15.27 4.06
N THR A 195 -4.79 -15.25 2.85
CA THR A 195 -4.25 -15.99 1.69
C THR A 195 -2.80 -15.62 1.41
N VAL A 196 -2.46 -14.32 1.51
CA VAL A 196 -1.09 -13.84 1.30
C VAL A 196 -0.15 -14.30 2.40
N ILE A 197 -0.54 -14.17 3.68
CA ILE A 197 0.39 -14.38 4.80
C ILE A 197 0.46 -15.83 5.29
N GLN A 198 -0.49 -16.69 4.90
CA GLN A 198 -0.55 -18.09 5.35
C GLN A 198 0.75 -18.87 5.13
N PRO A 199 1.47 -18.74 3.99
CA PRO A 199 2.71 -19.49 3.80
C PRO A 199 3.80 -19.16 4.84
N CYS A 200 3.78 -17.96 5.42
CA CYS A 200 4.74 -17.51 6.44
C CYS A 200 4.27 -17.82 7.86
N LEU A 201 2.99 -18.16 8.06
CA LEU A 201 2.47 -18.65 9.33
C LEU A 201 2.71 -20.14 9.53
N GLY A 202 3.03 -20.87 8.44
CA GLY A 202 3.12 -22.33 8.41
C GLY A 202 1.75 -23.00 8.44
N ASN A 203 1.73 -24.33 8.47
CA ASN A 203 0.51 -25.14 8.57
C ASN A 203 -0.15 -25.09 9.97
N ALA A 204 -0.09 -23.94 10.65
CA ALA A 204 -0.88 -23.72 11.85
C ALA A 204 -2.34 -23.53 11.43
N SER A 205 -3.13 -24.60 11.54
CA SER A 205 -4.59 -24.54 11.45
C SER A 205 -5.10 -23.55 12.50
N PHE A 206 -5.72 -22.45 12.06
CA PHE A 206 -6.47 -21.53 12.91
C PHE A 206 -7.94 -21.97 12.98
#